data_AF-A0AA95G7H0-F1
#
_entry.id   AF-A0AA95G7H0-F1
#
_cell.length_a   1.000
_cell.length_b   1.000
_cell.length_c   1.000
_cell.angle_alpha   90.00
_cell.angle_beta   90.00
_cell.angle_gamma   90.00
#
_symmetry.space_group_name_H-M   'P 1'
#
loop_
_entity.id
_entity.type
_entity.pdbx_description
1 polymer ?
#
loop_
_entity_poly.entity_id
_entity_poly.type
_entity_poly.pdbx_seq_one_letter_code
_entity_poly.pdbx_strand_id
1 'polypeptide(L)'
;MKYISTVKSVYSKYSRLLPWASLIWGIASSFWLTRDYSKAYRLGLFTIAFFILIILMSTWYSYITRISQKNQSNLKKIHINIHKQKDLFEFVGLTVTQYFIQYIFMFCIPFLYFRQEWIWLFFCSFFVGMTLWDPFWIRLFKIQLFRLFLRLIATCMVFGFLYAVFFPQFIDYYYVWFTIICFTVIFPWNSLFLRNEINIPEIAASFILTIFIAIHSFVPPEYQFPVISIWVENSNYSIDKPGNKSYELIKGNIKSRKDFISTLNSGKQICAISPIIAPAGFYSKIYHEWYIDDRFVDKITLPSISGSDINEQHSTYSCKKFFLNLKTVKKITTKIYLKNGIYVGRQFLIISD
;
A
#
# COMPACT_ATOMS: atom_id res chain seq x y z
N MET A 1 15.19 -35.82 4.54
CA MET A 1 14.21 -36.06 3.45
C MET A 1 12.88 -36.63 3.92
N LYS A 2 12.84 -37.69 4.75
CA LYS A 2 11.57 -38.24 5.29
C LYS A 2 10.67 -37.14 5.87
N TYR A 3 11.19 -36.29 6.76
CA TYR A 3 10.44 -35.17 7.34
C TYR A 3 9.78 -34.24 6.31
N ILE A 4 10.53 -33.79 5.30
CA ILE A 4 9.98 -32.84 4.31
C ILE A 4 8.97 -33.53 3.37
N SER A 5 9.15 -34.82 3.05
CA SER A 5 8.13 -35.58 2.32
C SER A 5 6.86 -35.80 3.14
N THR A 6 6.98 -36.01 4.46
CA THR A 6 5.83 -36.09 5.36
C THR A 6 5.13 -34.74 5.47
N VAL A 7 5.88 -33.63 5.55
CA VAL A 7 5.32 -32.27 5.53
C VAL A 7 4.60 -32.00 4.21
N LYS A 8 5.13 -32.45 3.07
CA LYS A 8 4.45 -32.33 1.75
C LYS A 8 3.13 -33.10 1.71
N SER A 9 3.05 -34.31 2.28
CA SER A 9 1.80 -35.09 2.29
C SER A 9 0.76 -34.53 3.27
N VAL A 10 1.20 -34.03 4.43
CA VAL A 10 0.34 -33.34 5.39
C VAL A 10 -0.16 -32.03 4.78
N TYR A 11 0.71 -31.25 4.15
CA TYR A 11 0.30 -30.04 3.44
C TYR A 11 -0.66 -30.36 2.30
N SER A 12 -0.41 -31.37 1.46
CA SER A 12 -1.36 -31.66 0.37
C SER A 12 -2.76 -31.98 0.90
N LYS A 13 -2.86 -32.61 2.08
CA LYS A 13 -4.13 -32.89 2.77
C LYS A 13 -4.84 -31.64 3.29
N TYR A 14 -4.10 -30.64 3.81
CA TYR A 14 -4.65 -29.41 4.41
C TYR A 14 -4.45 -28.14 3.56
N SER A 15 -3.88 -28.27 2.38
CA SER A 15 -3.46 -27.19 1.46
C SER A 15 -4.60 -26.23 1.16
N ARG A 16 -5.83 -26.74 1.05
CA ARG A 16 -7.01 -25.93 0.80
C ARG A 16 -7.53 -25.16 2.01
N LEU A 17 -7.22 -25.57 3.24
CA LEU A 17 -7.75 -24.96 4.47
C LEU A 17 -6.75 -24.01 5.12
N LEU A 18 -5.45 -24.29 5.00
CA LEU A 18 -4.39 -23.55 5.69
C LEU A 18 -4.26 -22.08 5.22
N PRO A 19 -4.40 -21.75 3.92
CA PRO A 19 -4.42 -20.36 3.45
C PRO A 19 -5.62 -19.57 3.98
N TRP A 20 -6.78 -20.22 4.14
CA TRP A 20 -7.99 -19.59 4.68
C TRP A 20 -7.91 -19.37 6.20
N ALA A 21 -7.37 -20.34 6.94
CA ALA A 21 -7.12 -20.18 8.37
C ALA A 21 -6.08 -19.07 8.62
N SER A 22 -5.01 -19.05 7.83
CA SER A 22 -4.00 -17.98 7.83
C SER A 22 -4.63 -16.61 7.50
N LEU A 23 -5.54 -16.57 6.53
CA LEU A 23 -6.27 -15.36 6.14
C LEU A 23 -7.13 -14.82 7.30
N ILE A 24 -7.99 -15.66 7.87
CA ILE A 24 -8.90 -15.24 8.95
C ILE A 24 -8.09 -14.75 10.14
N TRP A 25 -7.05 -15.50 10.52
CA TRP A 25 -6.17 -15.13 11.61
C TRP A 25 -5.46 -13.79 11.36
N GLY A 26 -4.87 -13.61 10.17
CA GLY A 26 -4.11 -12.40 9.89
C GLY A 26 -4.98 -11.16 9.66
N ILE A 27 -6.21 -11.30 9.13
CA ILE A 27 -7.17 -10.18 9.08
C ILE A 27 -7.55 -9.81 10.52
N ALA A 28 -7.97 -10.77 11.34
CA ALA A 28 -8.33 -10.52 12.73
C ALA A 28 -7.18 -9.88 13.50
N SER A 29 -5.95 -10.40 13.36
CA SER A 29 -4.78 -9.84 14.03
C SER A 29 -4.43 -8.44 13.52
N SER A 30 -4.60 -8.17 12.23
CA SER A 30 -4.29 -6.86 11.65
C SER A 30 -5.25 -5.76 12.11
N PHE A 31 -6.54 -6.08 12.31
CA PHE A 31 -7.52 -5.16 12.87
C PHE A 31 -7.41 -5.04 14.41
N TRP A 32 -6.94 -6.08 15.09
CA TRP A 32 -6.72 -6.08 16.55
C TRP A 32 -5.35 -5.58 17.00
N LEU A 33 -4.38 -5.47 16.10
CA LEU A 33 -3.13 -4.75 16.35
C LEU A 33 -3.50 -3.29 16.65
N THR A 34 -3.64 -2.99 17.95
CA THR A 34 -3.70 -1.65 18.52
C THR A 34 -2.69 -0.80 17.76
N ARG A 35 -3.15 0.24 17.06
CA ARG A 35 -2.41 1.03 16.06
C ARG A 35 -1.33 1.92 16.67
N ASP A 36 -0.61 1.40 17.64
CA ASP A 36 0.44 2.06 18.39
C ASP A 36 1.73 2.01 17.57
N TYR A 37 2.27 3.18 17.21
CA TYR A 37 3.52 3.28 16.43
C TYR A 37 4.71 2.60 17.14
N SER A 38 4.66 2.42 18.46
CA SER A 38 5.67 1.65 19.21
C SER A 38 5.77 0.19 18.75
N LYS A 39 4.65 -0.40 18.30
CA LYS A 39 4.58 -1.76 17.73
C LYS A 39 4.82 -1.77 16.22
N ALA A 40 4.58 -0.65 15.54
CA ALA A 40 4.79 -0.50 14.10
C ALA A 40 6.27 -0.66 13.71
N TYR A 41 7.22 -0.24 14.55
CA TYR A 41 8.65 -0.45 14.30
C TYR A 41 9.02 -1.95 14.29
N ARG A 42 8.58 -2.70 15.31
CA ARG A 42 8.84 -4.17 15.39
C ARG A 42 8.22 -4.89 14.22
N LEU A 43 6.97 -4.55 13.92
CA LEU A 43 6.26 -5.14 12.81
C LEU A 43 6.93 -4.75 11.48
N GLY A 44 7.42 -3.52 11.37
CA GLY A 44 8.21 -3.08 10.24
C GLY A 44 9.47 -3.90 10.01
N LEU A 45 10.23 -4.20 11.07
CA LEU A 45 11.38 -5.11 10.99
C LEU A 45 10.96 -6.52 10.52
N PHE A 46 9.85 -7.05 11.01
CA PHE A 46 9.29 -8.33 10.52
C PHE A 46 8.93 -8.26 9.03
N THR A 47 8.30 -7.17 8.59
CA THR A 47 7.94 -6.95 7.18
C THR A 47 9.19 -6.86 6.29
N ILE A 48 10.27 -6.20 6.73
CA ILE A 48 11.56 -6.18 6.01
C ILE A 48 12.12 -7.61 5.90
N ALA A 49 12.12 -8.37 6.98
CA ALA A 49 12.63 -9.74 6.98
C ALA A 49 11.84 -10.62 5.99
N PHE A 50 10.50 -10.53 5.99
CA PHE A 50 9.66 -11.23 5.03
C PHE A 50 9.89 -10.76 3.59
N PHE A 51 10.11 -9.47 3.39
CA PHE A 51 10.41 -8.92 2.08
C PHE A 51 11.74 -9.45 1.50
N ILE A 52 12.80 -9.47 2.32
CA ILE A 52 14.09 -10.05 1.94
C ILE A 52 13.92 -11.54 1.60
N LEU A 53 13.14 -12.28 2.42
CA LEU A 53 12.83 -13.69 2.16
C LEU A 53 12.07 -13.89 0.84
N ILE A 54 11.14 -13.01 0.48
CA ILE A 54 10.43 -13.07 -0.82
C ILE A 54 11.42 -12.89 -1.97
N ILE A 55 12.32 -11.91 -1.88
CA ILE A 55 13.35 -11.69 -2.91
C ILE A 55 14.22 -12.95 -3.04
N LEU A 56 14.77 -13.46 -1.93
CA LEU A 56 15.63 -14.63 -1.90
C LEU A 56 14.93 -15.89 -2.43
N MET A 57 13.69 -16.17 -1.99
CA MET A 57 12.96 -17.36 -2.43
C MET A 57 12.55 -17.29 -3.89
N SER A 58 12.18 -16.10 -4.37
CA SER A 58 11.80 -15.90 -5.76
C SER A 58 13.01 -15.92 -6.71
N THR A 59 14.18 -15.42 -6.29
CA THR A 59 15.43 -15.54 -7.07
C THR A 59 15.92 -16.99 -7.07
N TRP A 60 15.84 -17.66 -5.92
CA TRP A 60 16.15 -19.09 -5.76
C TRP A 60 15.29 -19.98 -6.66
N TYR A 61 13.97 -19.73 -6.74
CA TYR A 61 13.07 -20.43 -7.65
C TYR A 61 13.51 -20.30 -9.12
N SER A 62 13.89 -19.08 -9.53
CA SER A 62 14.36 -18.80 -10.88
C SER A 62 15.69 -19.49 -11.20
N TYR A 63 16.56 -19.61 -10.20
CA TYR A 63 17.83 -20.35 -10.32
C TYR A 63 17.62 -21.87 -10.48
N ILE A 64 16.77 -22.49 -9.65
CA ILE A 64 16.48 -23.93 -9.73
C ILE A 64 15.85 -24.30 -11.08
N THR A 65 14.89 -23.51 -11.56
CA THR A 65 14.22 -23.76 -12.84
C THR A 65 15.19 -23.69 -14.02
N ARG A 66 16.16 -22.77 -14.00
CA ARG A 66 17.19 -22.64 -15.04
C ARG A 66 18.18 -23.81 -15.07
N ILE A 67 18.69 -24.24 -13.91
CA ILE A 67 19.57 -25.42 -13.83
C ILE A 67 18.88 -26.66 -14.39
N SER A 68 17.58 -26.80 -14.14
CA SER A 68 16.83 -27.95 -14.62
C SER A 68 16.70 -28.02 -16.13
N GLN A 69 16.57 -26.89 -16.83
CA GLN A 69 16.47 -26.89 -18.29
C GLN A 69 17.80 -27.27 -18.96
N LYS A 70 18.93 -26.90 -18.33
CA LYS A 70 20.27 -27.15 -18.86
C LYS A 70 20.74 -28.61 -18.70
N ASN A 71 20.30 -29.31 -17.66
CA ASN A 71 20.69 -30.69 -17.35
C ASN A 71 19.78 -31.78 -17.96
N GLN A 72 18.77 -31.40 -18.74
CA GLN A 72 17.80 -32.33 -19.31
C GLN A 72 18.36 -33.15 -20.49
N SER A 73 19.50 -32.74 -21.07
CA SER A 73 20.14 -33.36 -22.24
C SER A 73 21.03 -34.58 -21.94
N ASN A 74 21.37 -34.87 -20.66
CA ASN A 74 22.21 -36.01 -20.27
C ASN A 74 21.56 -36.81 -19.13
N LEU A 75 20.91 -37.94 -19.43
CA LEU A 75 20.07 -38.67 -18.46
C LEU A 75 20.62 -40.04 -18.03
N LYS A 76 20.94 -40.18 -16.73
CA LYS A 76 21.05 -41.46 -15.99
C LYS A 76 20.29 -41.39 -14.65
N LYS A 77 19.91 -42.57 -14.11
CA LYS A 77 19.10 -42.87 -12.89
C LYS A 77 19.24 -41.95 -11.66
N ILE A 78 20.36 -41.24 -11.50
CA ILE A 78 20.56 -40.20 -10.46
C ILE A 78 19.48 -39.10 -10.55
N HIS A 79 18.88 -38.92 -11.73
CA HIS A 79 17.83 -37.93 -12.00
C HIS A 79 16.54 -38.13 -11.19
N ILE A 80 16.16 -39.34 -10.76
CA ILE A 80 14.89 -39.55 -10.02
C ILE A 80 14.95 -38.92 -8.63
N ASN A 81 16.10 -39.03 -7.94
CA ASN A 81 16.28 -38.41 -6.62
C ASN A 81 16.45 -36.89 -6.74
N ILE A 82 17.16 -36.41 -7.78
CA ILE A 82 17.30 -34.97 -8.06
C ILE A 82 15.94 -34.36 -8.44
N HIS A 83 15.13 -35.05 -9.24
CA HIS A 83 13.80 -34.59 -9.65
C HIS A 83 12.82 -34.56 -8.48
N LYS A 84 12.82 -35.58 -7.61
CA LYS A 84 12.03 -35.56 -6.36
C LYS A 84 12.45 -34.43 -5.43
N GLN A 85 13.75 -34.14 -5.33
CA GLN A 85 14.27 -33.01 -4.56
C GLN A 85 13.86 -31.67 -5.19
N LYS A 86 13.94 -31.55 -6.52
CA LYS A 86 13.49 -30.37 -7.27
C LYS A 86 12.01 -30.08 -7.02
N ASP A 87 11.14 -31.08 -7.15
CA ASP A 87 9.70 -30.92 -6.95
C ASP A 87 9.33 -30.58 -5.51
N LEU A 88 10.23 -30.86 -4.57
CA LEU A 88 10.10 -30.53 -3.16
C LEU A 88 10.57 -29.08 -2.91
N PHE A 89 11.70 -28.68 -3.49
CA PHE A 89 12.21 -27.30 -3.38
C PHE A 89 11.35 -26.30 -4.14
N GLU A 90 10.84 -26.66 -5.32
CA GLU A 90 9.90 -25.85 -6.10
C GLU A 90 8.62 -25.60 -5.29
N PHE A 91 8.11 -26.67 -4.66
CA PHE A 91 6.94 -26.61 -3.79
C PHE A 91 7.16 -25.74 -2.54
N VAL A 92 8.33 -25.82 -1.89
CA VAL A 92 8.66 -24.97 -0.74
C VAL A 92 8.74 -23.51 -1.16
N GLY A 93 9.44 -23.19 -2.26
CA GLY A 93 9.56 -21.82 -2.76
C GLY A 93 8.21 -21.20 -3.10
N LEU A 94 7.34 -21.95 -3.80
CA LEU A 94 5.98 -21.53 -4.14
C LEU A 94 5.13 -21.23 -2.90
N THR A 95 5.08 -22.19 -1.98
CA THR A 95 4.26 -22.13 -0.77
C THR A 95 4.72 -21.03 0.18
N VAL A 96 6.03 -20.92 0.42
CA VAL A 96 6.59 -19.90 1.31
C VAL A 96 6.38 -18.50 0.75
N THR A 97 6.59 -18.31 -0.56
CA THR A 97 6.36 -17.02 -1.22
C THR A 97 4.89 -16.62 -1.18
N GLN A 98 3.97 -17.58 -1.37
CA GLN A 98 2.52 -17.38 -1.25
C GLN A 98 2.13 -16.84 0.13
N TYR A 99 2.57 -17.51 1.21
CA TYR A 99 2.23 -17.08 2.57
C TYR A 99 2.80 -15.71 2.91
N PHE A 100 4.07 -15.44 2.58
CA PHE A 100 4.66 -14.13 2.91
C PHE A 100 4.01 -12.98 2.16
N ILE A 101 3.67 -13.17 0.88
CA ILE A 101 2.93 -12.18 0.11
C ILE A 101 1.54 -11.97 0.70
N GLN A 102 0.84 -13.06 1.04
CA GLN A 102 -0.47 -13.01 1.67
C GLN A 102 -0.42 -12.22 2.99
N TYR A 103 0.58 -12.47 3.85
CA TYR A 103 0.75 -11.74 5.11
C TYR A 103 1.03 -10.26 4.91
N ILE A 104 1.90 -9.89 3.96
CA ILE A 104 2.18 -8.47 3.65
C ILE A 104 0.91 -7.76 3.20
N PHE A 105 0.16 -8.34 2.26
CA PHE A 105 -1.06 -7.72 1.75
C PHE A 105 -2.14 -7.60 2.83
N MET A 106 -2.33 -8.64 3.62
CA MET A 106 -3.29 -8.61 4.72
C MET A 106 -2.93 -7.58 5.80
N PHE A 107 -1.65 -7.41 6.11
CA PHE A 107 -1.21 -6.42 7.06
C PHE A 107 -1.49 -4.97 6.59
N CYS A 108 -1.42 -4.72 5.28
CA CYS A 108 -1.66 -3.40 4.70
C CYS A 108 -3.14 -3.06 4.53
N ILE A 109 -4.05 -4.05 4.48
CA ILE A 109 -5.49 -3.86 4.26
C ILE A 109 -6.12 -2.86 5.25
N PRO A 110 -5.93 -2.96 6.58
CA PRO A 110 -6.54 -2.02 7.51
C PRO A 110 -6.12 -0.58 7.24
N PHE A 111 -4.82 -0.33 7.00
CA PHE A 111 -4.32 1.02 6.76
C PHE A 111 -4.90 1.64 5.48
N LEU A 112 -5.01 0.85 4.40
CA LEU A 112 -5.64 1.30 3.16
C LEU A 112 -7.15 1.58 3.34
N TYR A 113 -7.84 0.77 4.14
CA TYR A 113 -9.25 0.95 4.46
C TYR A 113 -9.51 2.26 5.22
N PHE A 114 -8.78 2.53 6.32
CA PHE A 114 -8.97 3.74 7.12
C PHE A 114 -8.61 5.02 6.35
N ARG A 115 -7.60 4.94 5.49
CA ARG A 115 -7.22 6.04 4.60
C ARG A 115 -8.19 6.22 3.42
N GLN A 116 -9.15 5.31 3.24
CA GLN A 116 -10.14 5.31 2.14
C GLN A 116 -9.50 5.22 0.74
N GLU A 117 -8.38 4.51 0.63
CA GLU A 117 -7.64 4.29 -0.63
C GLU A 117 -8.22 3.09 -1.38
N TRP A 118 -9.47 3.23 -1.86
CA TRP A 118 -10.28 2.12 -2.40
C TRP A 118 -9.63 1.38 -3.58
N ILE A 119 -8.87 2.08 -4.43
CA ILE A 119 -8.20 1.48 -5.59
C ILE A 119 -7.13 0.50 -5.12
N TRP A 120 -6.27 0.94 -4.20
CA TRP A 120 -5.21 0.11 -3.63
C TRP A 120 -5.77 -1.00 -2.76
N LEU A 121 -6.85 -0.74 -2.02
CA LEU A 121 -7.57 -1.75 -1.27
C LEU A 121 -8.12 -2.86 -2.18
N PHE A 122 -8.76 -2.49 -3.31
CA PHE A 122 -9.25 -3.44 -4.30
C PHE A 122 -8.12 -4.31 -4.86
N PHE A 123 -7.00 -3.71 -5.25
CA PHE A 123 -5.84 -4.48 -5.72
C PHE A 123 -5.34 -5.45 -4.64
N CYS A 124 -5.13 -4.99 -3.40
CA CYS A 124 -4.74 -5.87 -2.29
C CYS A 124 -5.69 -7.06 -2.12
N SER A 125 -6.99 -6.80 -2.02
CA SER A 125 -8.00 -7.86 -1.86
C SER A 125 -8.02 -8.82 -3.04
N PHE A 126 -7.87 -8.32 -4.27
CA PHE A 126 -7.79 -9.12 -5.48
C PHE A 126 -6.57 -10.05 -5.47
N PHE A 127 -5.37 -9.54 -5.12
CA PHE A 127 -4.17 -10.37 -5.04
C PHE A 127 -4.22 -11.40 -3.91
N VAL A 128 -4.77 -11.02 -2.74
CA VAL A 128 -5.01 -11.97 -1.65
C VAL A 128 -5.95 -13.08 -2.12
N GLY A 129 -7.05 -12.75 -2.82
CA GLY A 129 -7.95 -13.74 -3.40
C GLY A 129 -7.24 -14.70 -4.37
N MET A 130 -6.34 -14.17 -5.21
CA MET A 130 -5.52 -15.00 -6.11
C MET A 130 -4.55 -15.93 -5.36
N THR A 131 -3.98 -15.48 -4.23
CA THR A 131 -3.12 -16.34 -3.39
C THR A 131 -3.89 -17.47 -2.70
N LEU A 132 -5.20 -17.36 -2.51
CA LEU A 132 -6.00 -18.43 -1.89
C LEU A 132 -6.36 -19.55 -2.87
N TRP A 133 -6.25 -19.31 -4.19
CA TRP A 133 -6.62 -20.27 -5.21
C TRP A 133 -5.39 -21.04 -5.74
N ASP A 134 -4.99 -22.08 -5.01
CA ASP A 134 -3.76 -22.86 -5.28
C ASP A 134 -3.49 -23.24 -6.75
N PRO A 135 -4.45 -23.79 -7.53
CA PRO A 135 -4.20 -24.15 -8.94
C PRO A 135 -3.90 -22.94 -9.82
N PHE A 136 -4.49 -21.78 -9.49
CA PHE A 136 -4.30 -20.55 -10.22
C PHE A 136 -2.96 -19.89 -9.85
N TRP A 137 -2.65 -19.84 -8.56
CA TRP A 137 -1.36 -19.37 -8.04
C TRP A 137 -0.17 -20.12 -8.64
N ILE A 138 -0.20 -21.45 -8.64
CA ILE A 138 0.89 -22.29 -9.16
C ILE A 138 1.11 -22.04 -10.66
N ARG A 139 0.04 -21.80 -11.44
CA ARG A 139 0.14 -21.48 -12.88
C ARG A 139 0.73 -20.10 -13.11
N LEU A 140 0.22 -19.08 -12.42
CA LEU A 140 0.69 -17.71 -12.59
C LEU A 140 2.11 -17.51 -12.08
N PHE A 141 2.49 -18.12 -10.96
CA PHE A 141 3.83 -17.99 -10.40
C PHE A 141 4.91 -18.55 -11.32
N LYS A 142 4.59 -19.42 -12.27
CA LYS A 142 5.54 -19.85 -13.32
C LYS A 142 5.87 -18.74 -14.31
N ILE A 143 5.00 -17.76 -14.50
CA ILE A 143 5.17 -16.62 -15.39
C ILE A 143 6.12 -15.59 -14.74
N GLN A 144 7.25 -15.31 -15.40
CA GLN A 144 8.27 -14.38 -14.88
C GLN A 144 7.71 -12.97 -14.62
N LEU A 145 6.91 -12.44 -15.54
CA LEU A 145 6.28 -11.13 -15.40
C LEU A 145 5.42 -11.05 -14.13
N PHE A 146 4.62 -12.08 -13.86
CA PHE A 146 3.78 -12.13 -12.67
C PHE A 146 4.62 -12.18 -11.38
N ARG A 147 5.73 -12.94 -11.35
CA ARG A 147 6.64 -12.96 -10.19
C ARG A 147 7.25 -11.59 -9.92
N LEU A 148 7.73 -10.90 -10.95
CA LEU A 148 8.32 -9.57 -10.81
C LEU A 148 7.26 -8.53 -10.41
N PHE A 149 6.06 -8.63 -10.96
CA PHE A 149 4.95 -7.75 -10.62
C PHE A 149 4.49 -7.94 -9.16
N LEU A 150 4.43 -9.19 -8.67
CA LEU A 150 4.17 -9.48 -7.26
C LEU A 150 5.23 -8.89 -6.34
N ARG A 151 6.52 -9.02 -6.71
CA ARG A 151 7.60 -8.38 -5.97
C ARG A 151 7.44 -6.88 -5.94
N LEU A 152 7.08 -6.25 -7.07
CA LEU A 152 6.83 -4.82 -7.15
C LEU A 152 5.72 -4.41 -6.19
N ILE A 153 4.55 -5.04 -6.25
CA ILE A 153 3.42 -4.70 -5.36
C ILE A 153 3.79 -4.91 -3.89
N ALA A 154 4.45 -6.03 -3.56
CA ALA A 154 4.94 -6.27 -2.20
C ALA A 154 5.91 -5.15 -1.77
N THR A 155 6.84 -4.75 -2.64
CA THR A 155 7.76 -3.62 -2.38
C THR A 155 7.00 -2.34 -2.11
N CYS A 156 5.98 -2.03 -2.91
CA CYS A 156 5.17 -0.84 -2.71
C CYS A 156 4.54 -0.84 -1.31
N MET A 157 3.85 -1.92 -0.95
CA MET A 157 3.19 -2.07 0.35
C MET A 157 4.15 -1.95 1.52
N VAL A 158 5.27 -2.67 1.45
CA VAL A 158 6.31 -2.63 2.48
C VAL A 158 6.92 -1.24 2.59
N PHE A 159 7.30 -0.62 1.47
CA PHE A 159 7.93 0.69 1.47
C PHE A 159 6.98 1.81 1.93
N GLY A 160 5.73 1.82 1.48
CA GLY A 160 4.74 2.82 1.91
C GLY A 160 4.41 2.76 3.38
N PHE A 161 4.47 1.58 4.01
CA PHE A 161 4.34 1.46 5.45
C PHE A 161 5.63 1.90 6.16
N LEU A 162 6.77 1.40 5.71
CA LEU A 162 8.04 1.54 6.44
C LEU A 162 8.72 2.90 6.34
N TYR A 163 8.55 3.59 5.22
CA TYR A 163 9.38 4.77 4.94
C TYR A 163 9.17 5.87 5.97
N ALA A 164 7.92 6.19 6.32
CA ALA A 164 7.66 7.21 7.34
C ALA A 164 8.03 6.76 8.76
N VAL A 165 8.13 5.45 9.02
CA VAL A 165 8.51 4.90 10.33
C VAL A 165 10.02 4.93 10.53
N PHE A 166 10.80 4.49 9.53
CA PHE A 166 12.26 4.42 9.62
C PHE A 166 12.97 5.70 9.18
N PHE A 167 12.40 6.44 8.24
CA PHE A 167 12.99 7.65 7.65
C PHE A 167 12.04 8.86 7.72
N PRO A 168 11.44 9.17 8.91
CA PRO A 168 10.43 10.22 9.03
C PRO A 168 10.94 11.61 8.62
N GLN A 169 12.23 11.91 8.85
CA GLN A 169 12.85 13.20 8.50
C GLN A 169 13.01 13.41 6.98
N PHE A 170 13.00 12.33 6.20
CA PHE A 170 13.18 12.37 4.75
C PHE A 170 11.87 12.18 3.99
N ILE A 171 10.72 12.33 4.66
CA ILE A 171 9.41 12.05 4.08
C ILE A 171 9.16 12.80 2.76
N ASP A 172 9.68 14.03 2.65
CA ASP A 172 9.63 14.86 1.45
C ASP A 172 10.19 14.16 0.20
N TYR A 173 11.10 13.21 0.35
CA TYR A 173 11.74 12.46 -0.73
C TYR A 173 11.12 11.08 -0.96
N TYR A 174 9.95 10.80 -0.38
CA TYR A 174 9.27 9.50 -0.46
C TYR A 174 9.20 8.94 -1.88
N TYR A 175 8.67 9.70 -2.84
CA TYR A 175 8.49 9.22 -4.21
C TYR A 175 9.81 9.01 -4.95
N VAL A 176 10.86 9.76 -4.61
CA VAL A 176 12.20 9.57 -5.20
C VAL A 176 12.76 8.21 -4.75
N TRP A 177 12.76 7.97 -3.44
CA TRP A 177 13.24 6.70 -2.88
C TRP A 177 12.36 5.51 -3.24
N PHE A 178 11.04 5.72 -3.33
CA PHE A 178 10.09 4.71 -3.80
C PHE A 178 10.50 4.21 -5.20
N THR A 179 10.76 5.13 -6.13
CA THR A 179 11.18 4.78 -7.50
C THR A 179 12.50 4.04 -7.52
N ILE A 180 13.51 4.52 -6.77
CA ILE A 180 14.84 3.88 -6.69
C ILE A 180 14.72 2.44 -6.16
N ILE A 181 14.00 2.23 -5.07
CA ILE A 181 13.85 0.91 -4.46
C ILE A 181 13.01 -0.02 -5.34
N CYS A 182 11.89 0.47 -5.89
CA CYS A 182 11.09 -0.34 -6.80
C CYS A 182 11.90 -0.79 -8.01
N PHE A 183 12.68 0.10 -8.62
CA PHE A 183 13.58 -0.24 -9.72
C PHE A 183 14.61 -1.31 -9.31
N THR A 184 15.26 -1.10 -8.16
CA THR A 184 16.26 -2.04 -7.61
C THR A 184 15.68 -3.44 -7.44
N VAL A 185 14.43 -3.57 -6.98
CA VAL A 185 13.84 -4.89 -6.67
C VAL A 185 13.41 -5.66 -7.93
N ILE A 186 12.96 -4.94 -8.97
CA ILE A 186 12.58 -5.56 -10.25
C ILE A 186 13.77 -5.76 -11.18
N PHE A 187 14.93 -5.18 -10.87
CA PHE A 187 16.12 -5.27 -11.70
C PHE A 187 16.57 -6.73 -11.88
N PRO A 188 16.96 -7.16 -13.09
CA PRO A 188 17.27 -8.55 -13.40
C PRO A 188 18.67 -8.95 -12.88
N TRP A 189 18.90 -8.86 -11.57
CA TRP A 189 20.20 -9.12 -10.91
C TRP A 189 20.82 -10.47 -11.27
N ASN A 190 19.98 -11.48 -11.48
CA ASN A 190 20.42 -12.82 -11.88
C ASN A 190 21.19 -12.81 -13.20
N SER A 191 20.77 -11.99 -14.18
CA SER A 191 21.45 -11.89 -15.47
C SER A 191 22.80 -11.17 -15.39
N LEU A 192 22.98 -10.29 -14.38
CA LEU A 192 24.19 -9.49 -14.21
C LEU A 192 25.25 -10.23 -13.39
N PHE A 193 24.85 -10.96 -12.34
CA PHE A 193 25.79 -11.69 -11.47
C PHE A 193 26.08 -13.13 -11.90
N LEU A 194 25.16 -13.82 -12.59
CA LEU A 194 25.39 -15.17 -13.11
C LEU A 194 25.77 -15.09 -14.60
N ARG A 195 27.09 -15.03 -14.86
CA ARG A 195 27.69 -14.92 -16.19
C ARG A 195 27.04 -15.80 -17.29
N ASN A 196 26.85 -15.17 -18.45
CA ASN A 196 26.83 -15.69 -19.83
C ASN A 196 25.53 -16.18 -20.51
N GLU A 197 24.32 -16.06 -19.93
CA GLU A 197 23.11 -16.14 -20.79
C GLU A 197 22.10 -15.07 -20.41
N ILE A 198 21.80 -14.22 -21.39
CA ILE A 198 20.82 -13.14 -21.31
C ILE A 198 19.43 -13.77 -21.28
N ASN A 199 18.73 -13.65 -20.16
CA ASN A 199 17.34 -14.11 -20.03
C ASN A 199 16.39 -13.03 -20.60
N ILE A 200 16.18 -13.06 -21.92
CA ILE A 200 15.35 -12.07 -22.65
C ILE A 200 13.97 -11.85 -21.99
N PRO A 201 13.21 -12.89 -21.59
CA PRO A 201 11.94 -12.71 -20.89
C PRO A 201 12.02 -11.93 -19.57
N GLU A 202 13.10 -12.11 -18.81
CA GLU A 202 13.29 -11.42 -17.53
C GLU A 202 13.65 -9.95 -17.76
N ILE A 203 14.53 -9.67 -18.72
CA ILE A 203 14.87 -8.29 -19.11
C ILE A 203 13.65 -7.55 -19.66
N ALA A 204 12.88 -8.19 -20.55
CA ALA A 204 11.66 -7.61 -21.11
C ALA A 204 10.63 -7.32 -20.01
N ALA A 205 10.44 -8.23 -19.07
CA ALA A 205 9.53 -8.03 -17.94
C ALA A 205 9.99 -6.90 -17.01
N SER A 206 11.29 -6.84 -16.66
CA SER A 206 11.86 -5.76 -15.87
C SER A 206 11.75 -4.41 -16.59
N PHE A 207 11.93 -4.38 -17.91
CA PHE A 207 11.79 -3.16 -18.72
C PHE A 207 10.34 -2.65 -18.71
N ILE A 208 9.37 -3.53 -18.96
CA ILE A 208 7.93 -3.19 -18.90
C ILE A 208 7.57 -2.63 -17.52
N LEU A 209 8.00 -3.30 -16.44
CA LEU A 209 7.73 -2.84 -15.07
C LEU A 209 8.45 -1.53 -14.73
N THR A 210 9.64 -1.30 -15.29
CA THR A 210 10.36 -0.03 -15.14
C THR A 210 9.59 1.13 -15.78
N ILE A 211 8.99 0.90 -16.95
CA ILE A 211 8.11 1.89 -17.60
C ILE A 211 6.92 2.21 -16.68
N PHE A 212 6.28 1.20 -16.09
CA PHE A 212 5.20 1.43 -15.12
C PHE A 212 5.64 2.27 -13.93
N ILE A 213 6.83 2.00 -13.36
CA ILE A 213 7.38 2.80 -12.25
C ILE A 213 7.69 4.24 -12.70
N ALA A 214 8.24 4.42 -13.90
CA ALA A 214 8.56 5.75 -14.41
C ALA A 214 7.30 6.58 -14.66
N ILE A 215 6.26 5.97 -15.24
CA ILE A 215 4.96 6.62 -15.50
C ILE A 215 4.28 6.99 -14.17
N HIS A 216 4.46 6.18 -13.13
CA HIS A 216 3.83 6.38 -11.83
C HIS A 216 4.09 7.77 -11.24
N SER A 217 5.26 8.37 -11.45
CA SER A 217 5.55 9.74 -10.99
C SER A 217 4.73 10.84 -11.69
N PHE A 218 4.16 10.55 -12.86
CA PHE A 218 3.33 11.49 -13.63
C PHE A 218 1.83 11.27 -13.44
N VAL A 219 1.45 10.18 -12.77
CA VAL A 219 0.06 9.89 -12.42
C VAL A 219 -0.42 10.92 -11.38
N PRO A 220 -1.69 11.38 -11.42
CA PRO A 220 -2.19 12.33 -10.43
C PRO A 220 -2.00 11.79 -8.99
N PRO A 221 -1.65 12.65 -8.01
CA PRO A 221 -1.28 12.21 -6.65
C PRO A 221 -2.27 11.28 -5.95
N GLU A 222 -3.57 11.39 -6.25
CA GLU A 222 -4.62 10.52 -5.70
C GLU A 222 -4.53 9.05 -6.16
N TYR A 223 -3.87 8.82 -7.29
CA TYR A 223 -3.65 7.48 -7.85
C TYR A 223 -2.21 7.02 -7.68
N GLN A 224 -1.33 7.86 -7.15
CA GLN A 224 0.01 7.45 -6.76
C GLN A 224 -0.07 6.55 -5.53
N PHE A 225 0.93 5.68 -5.39
CA PHE A 225 1.04 4.79 -4.27
C PHE A 225 1.21 5.58 -2.96
N PRO A 226 0.34 5.37 -1.97
CA PRO A 226 0.29 6.22 -0.79
C PRO A 226 1.38 5.87 0.25
N VAL A 227 1.78 6.86 1.04
CA VAL A 227 2.45 6.61 2.33
C VAL A 227 1.40 6.07 3.31
N ILE A 228 1.39 4.77 3.51
CA ILE A 228 0.36 4.04 4.27
C ILE A 228 0.40 4.37 5.76
N SER A 229 1.60 4.60 6.30
CA SER A 229 1.82 4.87 7.73
C SER A 229 1.44 6.28 8.16
N ILE A 230 0.94 7.13 7.27
CA ILE A 230 0.37 8.43 7.61
C ILE A 230 -1.06 8.46 7.08
N TRP A 231 -2.02 8.73 7.95
CA TRP A 231 -3.43 8.76 7.57
C TRP A 231 -4.20 9.87 8.28
N VAL A 232 -5.38 10.15 7.75
CA VAL A 232 -6.36 11.08 8.34
C VAL A 232 -7.43 10.26 9.02
N GLU A 233 -7.65 10.47 10.32
CA GLU A 233 -8.72 9.80 11.06
C GLU A 233 -9.93 10.72 11.17
N ASN A 234 -11.13 10.22 10.87
CA ASN A 234 -12.41 10.93 11.09
C ASN A 234 -12.43 12.38 10.57
N SER A 235 -11.96 12.62 9.33
CA SER A 235 -12.04 13.93 8.69
C SER A 235 -13.50 14.35 8.52
N ASN A 236 -13.84 15.55 8.99
CA ASN A 236 -15.20 16.09 8.96
C ASN A 236 -15.18 17.57 8.59
N TYR A 237 -16.31 18.06 8.09
CA TYR A 237 -16.55 19.50 8.00
C TYR A 237 -17.19 20.02 9.29
N SER A 238 -16.91 21.27 9.63
CA SER A 238 -17.60 21.99 10.69
C SER A 238 -18.09 23.35 10.20
N ILE A 239 -19.10 23.87 10.89
CA ILE A 239 -19.50 25.26 10.84
C ILE A 239 -18.64 25.99 11.87
N ASP A 240 -17.89 26.98 11.40
CA ASP A 240 -16.86 27.73 12.10
C ASP A 240 -15.70 26.88 12.65
N LYS A 241 -14.67 27.60 13.11
CA LYS A 241 -13.42 27.02 13.61
C LYS A 241 -13.63 26.25 14.92
N PRO A 242 -12.92 25.12 15.12
CA PRO A 242 -12.91 24.41 16.41
C PRO A 242 -12.57 25.36 17.57
N GLY A 243 -13.30 25.22 18.68
CA GLY A 243 -13.15 26.07 19.87
C GLY A 243 -13.94 27.39 19.84
N ASN A 244 -14.64 27.72 18.74
CA ASN A 244 -15.57 28.86 18.72
C ASN A 244 -16.92 28.50 19.35
N LYS A 245 -17.66 29.48 19.88
CA LYS A 245 -18.99 29.25 20.49
C LYS A 245 -20.03 28.72 19.50
N SER A 246 -19.92 29.12 18.23
CA SER A 246 -20.78 28.70 17.12
C SER A 246 -20.32 27.41 16.43
N TYR A 247 -19.29 26.74 16.96
CA TYR A 247 -18.73 25.53 16.40
C TYR A 247 -19.76 24.40 16.37
N GLU A 248 -19.98 23.83 15.20
CA GLU A 248 -20.87 22.68 15.01
C GLU A 248 -20.27 21.71 13.99
N LEU A 249 -20.11 20.44 14.36
CA LEU A 249 -19.70 19.40 13.41
C LEU A 249 -20.83 19.10 12.44
N ILE A 250 -20.53 19.13 11.14
CA ILE A 250 -21.47 18.69 10.10
C ILE A 250 -21.48 17.16 10.14
N LYS A 251 -22.60 16.59 10.61
CA LYS A 251 -22.78 15.14 10.65
C LYS A 251 -23.02 14.61 9.23
N GLY A 252 -22.18 13.67 8.82
CA GLY A 252 -22.24 13.05 7.49
C GLY A 252 -21.73 13.95 6.37
N ASN A 253 -21.92 13.49 5.13
CA ASN A 253 -21.31 14.11 3.95
C ASN A 253 -22.33 14.84 3.06
N ILE A 254 -23.58 14.98 3.50
CA ILE A 254 -24.67 15.58 2.71
C ILE A 254 -25.30 16.72 3.52
N LYS A 255 -25.46 17.89 2.91
CA LYS A 255 -26.14 19.04 3.50
C LYS A 255 -27.14 19.61 2.49
N SER A 256 -28.32 20.05 2.99
CA SER A 256 -29.29 20.72 2.12
C SER A 256 -28.74 22.06 1.64
N ARG A 257 -29.06 22.43 0.40
CA ARG A 257 -28.62 23.70 -0.21
C ARG A 257 -29.19 24.89 0.54
N LYS A 258 -30.45 24.79 0.99
CA LYS A 258 -31.11 25.83 1.79
C LYS A 258 -30.35 26.11 3.09
N ASP A 259 -29.97 25.06 3.81
CA ASP A 259 -29.22 25.20 5.07
C ASP A 259 -27.79 25.67 4.84
N PHE A 260 -27.16 25.21 3.75
CA PHE A 260 -25.81 25.61 3.40
C PHE A 260 -25.73 27.11 3.08
N ILE A 261 -26.66 27.63 2.26
CA ILE A 261 -26.73 29.05 1.91
C ILE A 261 -27.10 29.88 3.14
N SER A 262 -28.07 29.45 3.96
CA SER A 262 -28.45 30.20 5.17
C SER A 262 -27.29 30.30 6.17
N THR A 263 -26.53 29.22 6.33
CA THR A 263 -25.34 29.18 7.19
C THR A 263 -24.29 30.19 6.73
N LEU A 264 -23.98 30.23 5.43
CA LEU A 264 -23.00 31.17 4.90
C LEU A 264 -23.48 32.63 4.95
N ASN A 265 -24.76 32.88 4.66
CA ASN A 265 -25.37 34.21 4.74
C ASN A 265 -25.39 34.75 6.17
N SER A 266 -25.47 33.88 7.19
CA SER A 266 -25.33 34.27 8.60
C SER A 266 -23.90 34.69 8.99
N GLY A 267 -22.96 34.66 8.04
CA GLY A 267 -21.58 35.10 8.22
C GLY A 267 -20.63 34.03 8.73
N LYS A 268 -21.13 32.82 9.00
CA LYS A 268 -20.36 31.65 9.44
C LYS A 268 -19.46 31.11 8.32
N GLN A 269 -18.41 30.39 8.70
CA GLN A 269 -17.45 29.78 7.78
C GLN A 269 -17.61 28.27 7.75
N ILE A 270 -17.16 27.62 6.68
CA ILE A 270 -17.07 26.16 6.62
C ILE A 270 -15.61 25.78 6.80
N CYS A 271 -15.33 24.95 7.80
CA CYS A 271 -14.00 24.47 8.10
C CYS A 271 -13.88 22.99 7.77
N ALA A 272 -12.78 22.64 7.11
CA ALA A 272 -12.35 21.29 6.83
C ALA A 272 -11.43 20.86 7.98
N ILE A 273 -11.85 19.89 8.79
CA ILE A 273 -11.06 19.34 9.90
C ILE A 273 -10.42 18.05 9.42
N SER A 274 -9.12 17.93 9.65
CA SER A 274 -8.29 16.83 9.18
C SER A 274 -7.36 16.39 10.32
N PRO A 275 -7.83 15.50 11.19
CA PRO A 275 -7.01 14.90 12.23
C PRO A 275 -5.97 13.98 11.58
N ILE A 276 -4.70 14.38 11.60
CA ILE A 276 -3.61 13.60 11.01
C ILE A 276 -2.88 12.85 12.11
N ILE A 277 -2.61 11.58 11.86
CA ILE A 277 -1.82 10.71 12.73
C ILE A 277 -0.54 10.35 11.99
N ALA A 278 0.60 10.64 12.60
CA ALA A 278 1.92 10.45 12.03
C ALA A 278 2.90 9.86 13.07
N PRO A 279 3.89 9.06 12.64
CA PRO A 279 4.88 8.46 13.53
C PRO A 279 5.82 9.51 14.14
N ALA A 280 6.46 9.15 15.26
CA ALA A 280 7.43 10.01 15.94
C ALA A 280 8.59 10.44 15.02
N GLY A 281 9.05 11.68 15.19
CA GLY A 281 10.11 12.28 14.38
C GLY A 281 9.66 12.74 12.98
N PHE A 282 8.39 12.51 12.61
CA PHE A 282 7.80 13.06 11.40
C PHE A 282 7.69 14.58 11.52
N TYR A 283 8.14 15.29 10.48
CA TYR A 283 7.95 16.73 10.37
C TYR A 283 7.68 17.13 8.93
N SER A 284 6.48 17.66 8.65
CA SER A 284 6.15 18.20 7.33
C SER A 284 5.12 19.31 7.42
N LYS A 285 5.18 20.22 6.44
CA LYS A 285 4.08 21.14 6.14
C LYS A 285 2.90 20.38 5.54
N ILE A 286 1.70 20.85 5.84
CA ILE A 286 0.45 20.33 5.27
C ILE A 286 -0.22 21.40 4.44
N TYR A 287 -0.86 20.95 3.38
CA TYR A 287 -1.61 21.78 2.47
C TYR A 287 -3.03 21.23 2.35
N HIS A 288 -4.01 22.10 2.53
CA HIS A 288 -5.40 21.83 2.20
C HIS A 288 -5.70 22.48 0.85
N GLU A 289 -5.97 21.64 -0.15
CA GLU A 289 -6.44 22.09 -1.46
C GLU A 289 -7.95 21.97 -1.52
N TRP A 290 -8.61 23.09 -1.83
CA TRP A 290 -10.05 23.20 -1.92
C TRP A 290 -10.51 23.13 -3.37
N TYR A 291 -11.51 22.30 -3.60
CA TYR A 291 -12.14 22.10 -4.89
C TYR A 291 -13.65 22.31 -4.77
N ILE A 292 -14.25 22.94 -5.77
CA ILE A 292 -15.70 23.10 -5.91
C ILE A 292 -16.10 22.44 -7.22
N ASP A 293 -17.00 21.47 -7.17
CA ASP A 293 -17.41 20.66 -8.32
C ASP A 293 -16.20 20.15 -9.13
N ASP A 294 -15.22 19.62 -8.39
CA ASP A 294 -13.94 19.09 -8.86
C ASP A 294 -13.00 20.11 -9.56
N ARG A 295 -13.33 21.41 -9.52
CA ARG A 295 -12.43 22.49 -9.97
C ARG A 295 -11.60 23.03 -8.81
N PHE A 296 -10.29 23.13 -9.01
CA PHE A 296 -9.38 23.73 -8.03
C PHE A 296 -9.75 25.19 -7.76
N VAL A 297 -9.78 25.57 -6.49
CA VAL A 297 -10.11 26.94 -6.05
C VAL A 297 -8.95 27.57 -5.31
N ASP A 298 -8.34 26.84 -4.38
CA ASP A 298 -7.40 27.44 -3.44
C ASP A 298 -6.53 26.38 -2.76
N LYS A 299 -5.36 26.81 -2.27
CA LYS A 299 -4.39 26.00 -1.54
C LYS A 299 -3.95 26.72 -0.28
N ILE A 300 -4.39 26.21 0.86
CA ILE A 300 -4.09 26.79 2.17
C ILE A 300 -2.94 26.00 2.80
N THR A 301 -1.86 26.70 3.15
CA THR A 301 -0.75 26.11 3.90
C THR A 301 -1.09 26.13 5.38
N LEU A 302 -1.00 24.97 6.04
CA LEU A 302 -1.25 24.81 7.46
C LEU A 302 0.06 24.74 8.25
N PRO A 303 0.02 24.96 9.58
CA PRO A 303 1.17 24.73 10.44
C PRO A 303 1.75 23.33 10.24
N SER A 304 3.07 23.21 10.37
CA SER A 304 3.74 21.91 10.31
C SER A 304 3.24 21.00 11.43
N ILE A 305 3.07 19.72 11.13
CA ILE A 305 2.85 18.69 12.17
C ILE A 305 4.20 18.12 12.58
N SER A 306 4.38 17.92 13.88
CA SER A 306 5.40 17.07 14.47
C SER A 306 4.74 15.80 15.00
N GLY A 307 5.06 14.64 14.43
CA GLY A 307 4.51 13.37 14.91
C GLY A 307 5.04 13.01 16.31
N SER A 308 4.24 12.25 17.07
CA SER A 308 4.54 11.87 18.45
C SER A 308 4.56 10.35 18.64
N ASP A 309 5.22 9.89 19.71
CA ASP A 309 5.26 8.47 20.08
C ASP A 309 3.89 7.96 20.55
N ILE A 310 3.01 8.86 20.98
CA ILE A 310 1.71 8.55 21.62
C ILE A 310 0.56 8.86 20.67
N ASN A 311 0.62 8.46 19.39
CA ASN A 311 -0.46 8.60 18.39
C ASN A 311 -1.29 9.89 18.49
N GLU A 312 -0.68 11.03 18.84
CA GLU A 312 -1.48 12.20 19.18
C GLU A 312 -2.19 12.70 17.92
N GLN A 313 -3.50 12.87 18.03
CA GLN A 313 -4.30 13.35 16.92
C GLN A 313 -4.05 14.85 16.75
N HIS A 314 -3.31 15.21 15.70
CA HIS A 314 -3.13 16.60 15.34
C HIS A 314 -4.33 17.07 14.53
N SER A 315 -5.26 17.76 15.20
CA SER A 315 -6.43 18.36 14.55
C SER A 315 -6.01 19.57 13.73
N THR A 316 -5.68 19.35 12.46
CA THR A 316 -5.45 20.46 11.51
C THR A 316 -6.76 20.90 10.89
N TYR A 317 -6.93 22.20 10.65
CA TYR A 317 -8.13 22.70 9.99
C TYR A 317 -7.82 23.89 9.09
N SER A 318 -8.62 24.03 8.05
CA SER A 318 -8.67 25.23 7.20
C SER A 318 -10.11 25.67 7.05
N CYS A 319 -10.38 26.97 7.06
CA CYS A 319 -11.73 27.51 6.94
C CYS A 319 -11.89 28.35 5.68
N LYS A 320 -13.05 28.25 5.04
CA LYS A 320 -13.43 29.07 3.89
C LYS A 320 -14.83 29.64 4.08
N LYS A 321 -14.96 30.93 3.80
CA LYS A 321 -16.24 31.65 3.85
C LYS A 321 -16.86 31.84 2.48
N PHE A 322 -16.02 32.06 1.46
CA PHE A 322 -16.46 32.40 0.12
C PHE A 322 -16.26 31.22 -0.83
N PHE A 323 -17.36 30.77 -1.42
CA PHE A 323 -17.39 29.72 -2.45
C PHE A 323 -17.95 30.32 -3.73
N LEU A 324 -17.37 29.98 -4.88
CA LEU A 324 -17.86 30.42 -6.19
C LEU A 324 -19.20 29.74 -6.49
N ASN A 325 -20.13 30.47 -7.11
CA ASN A 325 -21.41 29.95 -7.61
C ASN A 325 -22.26 29.17 -6.59
N LEU A 326 -22.41 29.70 -5.36
CA LEU A 326 -23.17 29.09 -4.25
C LEU A 326 -24.56 28.52 -4.58
N LYS A 327 -25.25 29.10 -5.57
CA LYS A 327 -26.58 28.64 -6.01
C LYS A 327 -26.56 27.30 -6.73
N THR A 328 -25.42 26.91 -7.30
CA THR A 328 -25.29 25.73 -8.17
C THR A 328 -24.26 24.71 -7.67
N VAL A 329 -23.53 25.01 -6.59
CA VAL A 329 -22.53 24.08 -6.04
C VAL A 329 -23.20 22.76 -5.67
N LYS A 330 -22.62 21.65 -6.15
CA LYS A 330 -23.07 20.29 -5.83
C LYS A 330 -22.12 19.60 -4.86
N LYS A 331 -20.83 19.93 -4.91
CA LYS A 331 -19.81 19.25 -4.12
C LYS A 331 -18.67 20.19 -3.76
N ILE A 332 -18.29 20.17 -2.50
CA ILE A 332 -17.04 20.76 -2.01
C ILE A 332 -16.12 19.60 -1.66
N THR A 333 -14.88 19.64 -2.13
CA THR A 333 -13.88 18.62 -1.80
C THR A 333 -12.65 19.31 -1.22
N THR A 334 -12.12 18.77 -0.13
CA THR A 334 -10.84 19.20 0.42
C THR A 334 -9.89 18.02 0.33
N LYS A 335 -8.77 18.21 -0.38
CA LYS A 335 -7.69 17.23 -0.48
C LYS A 335 -6.53 17.69 0.40
N ILE A 336 -5.90 16.73 1.06
CA ILE A 336 -4.87 16.95 2.07
C ILE A 336 -3.57 16.40 1.52
N TYR A 337 -2.56 17.26 1.47
CA TYR A 337 -1.24 16.94 0.96
C TYR A 337 -0.17 17.31 1.97
N LEU A 338 0.91 16.54 1.99
CA LEU A 338 2.18 16.99 2.56
C LEU A 338 2.98 17.76 1.51
N LYS A 339 4.17 18.20 1.91
CA LYS A 339 5.14 18.78 0.97
C LYS A 339 5.47 17.79 -0.15
N ASN A 340 5.85 18.35 -1.31
CA ASN A 340 6.13 17.62 -2.54
C ASN A 340 4.95 16.80 -3.09
N GLY A 341 3.71 17.12 -2.70
CA GLY A 341 2.51 16.55 -3.31
C GLY A 341 2.15 15.15 -2.80
N ILE A 342 2.74 14.70 -1.68
CA ILE A 342 2.37 13.42 -1.05
C ILE A 342 0.94 13.53 -0.57
N TYR A 343 0.04 12.84 -1.26
CA TYR A 343 -1.37 12.77 -0.89
C TYR A 343 -1.52 12.03 0.44
N VAL A 344 -2.40 12.52 1.31
CA VAL A 344 -2.67 11.91 2.63
C VAL A 344 -4.13 11.48 2.75
N GLY A 345 -5.05 12.26 2.17
CA GLY A 345 -6.46 11.94 2.21
C GLY A 345 -7.33 13.02 1.58
N ARG A 346 -8.63 12.75 1.51
CA ARG A 346 -9.63 13.68 1.02
C ARG A 346 -10.89 13.59 1.84
N GLN A 347 -11.65 14.68 1.83
CA GLN A 347 -13.00 14.74 2.35
C GLN A 347 -13.89 15.50 1.36
N PHE A 348 -15.18 15.21 1.37
CA PHE A 348 -16.13 15.88 0.50
C PHE A 348 -17.44 16.14 1.22
N LEU A 349 -18.07 17.25 0.87
CA LEU A 349 -19.39 17.68 1.30
C LEU A 349 -20.27 17.82 0.06
N ILE A 350 -21.31 17.00 -0.03
CA ILE A 350 -22.33 17.05 -1.08
C ILE A 350 -23.40 18.04 -0.65
N ILE A 351 -23.75 18.95 -1.55
CA ILE A 351 -24.82 19.92 -1.38
C ILE A 351 -26.00 19.46 -2.25
N SER A 352 -27.02 18.93 -1.59
CA SER A 352 -28.24 18.43 -2.23
C SER A 352 -29.36 19.45 -2.14
N ASP A 353 -30.30 19.41 -3.08
CA ASP A 353 -31.54 20.19 -2.99
C ASP A 353 -32.50 19.64 -1.94
#